data_AF-A0A2M8QHR2-F1
#
_entry.id   AF-A0A2M8QHR2-F1
#
_cell.length_a   1.000
_cell.length_b   1.000
_cell.length_c   1.000
_cell.angle_alpha   90.00
_cell.angle_beta   90.00
_cell.angle_gamma   90.00
#
_symmetry.space_group_name_H-M   'P 1'
#
loop_
_entity.id
_entity.type
_entity.pdbx_description
1 polymer ?
#
loop_
_entity_poly.entity_id
_entity_poly.type
_entity_poly.pdbx_seq_one_letter_code
_entity_poly.pdbx_strand_id
1 'polypeptide(L)'
;MSQLGLAQRLGRDRARISELERDLIGGRQGRDRLTLFAEICDALDLVPLLVPRSQASAIRDQVEGTRSIDFNQPVRSTFDELFVDLGEDEEEDR
;
A
#
# COMPACT_ATOMS: atom_id res chain seq x y z
N MET A 1 9.98 15.00 -2.50
CA MET A 1 9.39 15.56 -3.74
C MET A 1 8.53 16.76 -3.36
N SER A 2 8.58 17.88 -4.11
CA SER A 2 7.73 19.06 -3.83
C SER A 2 6.38 18.96 -4.56
N GLN A 3 5.35 19.67 -4.09
CA GLN A 3 4.04 19.75 -4.78
C GLN A 3 4.19 20.18 -6.24
N LEU A 4 5.10 21.12 -6.51
CA LEU A 4 5.37 21.58 -7.88
C LEU A 4 5.96 20.47 -8.74
N GLY A 5 6.92 19.70 -8.21
CA GLY A 5 7.51 18.58 -8.93
C GLY A 5 6.50 17.47 -9.22
N LEU A 6 5.61 17.18 -8.27
CA LEU A 6 4.52 16.22 -8.48
C LEU A 6 3.52 16.70 -9.52
N ALA A 7 3.12 17.98 -9.46
CA ALA A 7 2.23 18.60 -10.44
C ALA A 7 2.81 18.54 -11.87
N GLN A 8 4.11 18.84 -12.02
CA GLN A 8 4.82 18.73 -13.30
C GLN A 8 4.85 17.29 -13.81
N ARG A 9 5.12 16.31 -12.95
CA ARG A 9 5.15 14.90 -13.31
C ARG A 9 3.79 14.37 -13.78
N LEU A 10 2.71 14.87 -13.18
CA LEU A 10 1.34 14.48 -13.49
C LEU A 10 0.71 15.29 -14.63
N GLY A 11 1.35 16.37 -15.09
CA GLY A 11 0.74 17.31 -16.02
C GLY A 11 -0.52 17.98 -15.47
N ARG A 12 -0.58 18.18 -14.14
CA ARG A 12 -1.74 18.76 -13.43
C ARG A 12 -1.40 20.10 -12.80
N ASP A 13 -2.43 20.86 -12.43
CA ASP A 13 -2.27 22.11 -11.67
C ASP A 13 -1.82 21.82 -10.23
N ARG A 14 -0.82 22.57 -9.76
CA ARG A 14 -0.35 22.57 -8.37
C ARG A 14 -1.49 22.86 -7.39
N ALA A 15 -2.44 23.72 -7.75
CA ALA A 15 -3.59 24.03 -6.91
C ALA A 15 -4.41 22.76 -6.60
N ARG A 16 -4.53 21.85 -7.58
CA ARG A 16 -5.25 20.59 -7.43
C ARG A 16 -4.54 19.61 -6.49
N ILE A 17 -3.21 19.57 -6.54
CA ILE A 17 -2.39 18.79 -5.60
C ILE A 17 -2.55 19.33 -4.18
N SER A 18 -2.46 20.66 -4.00
CA SER A 18 -2.62 21.32 -2.70
C SER A 18 -4.05 21.20 -2.13
N GLU A 19 -5.06 21.21 -3.00
CA GLU A 19 -6.43 20.91 -2.62
C GLU A 19 -6.49 19.49 -2.08
N LEU A 20 -6.11 18.48 -2.86
CA LEU A 20 -6.13 17.07 -2.46
C LEU A 20 -5.43 16.81 -1.12
N GLU A 21 -4.24 17.37 -0.90
CA GLU A 21 -3.50 17.21 0.37
C GLU A 21 -4.31 17.72 1.57
N ARG A 22 -4.82 18.96 1.50
CA ARG A 22 -5.65 19.55 2.57
C ARG A 22 -6.88 18.69 2.84
N ASP A 23 -7.42 18.15 1.77
CA ASP A 23 -8.63 17.37 1.76
C ASP A 23 -8.42 15.96 2.35
N LEU A 24 -7.26 15.32 2.10
CA LEU A 24 -6.85 14.06 2.71
C LEU A 24 -6.62 14.22 4.21
N ILE A 25 -5.95 15.32 4.61
CA ILE A 25 -5.75 15.67 6.03
C ILE A 25 -7.11 15.92 6.71
N GLY A 26 -8.01 16.62 6.03
CA GLY A 26 -9.33 16.97 6.56
C GLY A 26 -10.39 15.88 6.45
N GLY A 27 -10.07 14.71 5.91
CA GLY A 27 -11.00 13.57 5.79
C GLY A 27 -12.25 13.83 4.94
N ARG A 28 -12.28 14.89 4.11
CA ARG A 28 -13.39 15.13 3.17
C ARG A 28 -13.37 14.06 2.08
N GLN A 29 -14.50 13.76 1.43
CA GLN A 29 -14.56 12.79 0.32
C GLN A 29 -15.23 13.42 -0.91
N GLY A 30 -14.67 13.18 -2.10
CA GLY A 30 -15.20 13.67 -3.38
C GLY A 30 -14.74 12.79 -4.55
N ARG A 31 -15.54 12.70 -5.63
CA ARG A 31 -15.35 11.72 -6.72
C ARG A 31 -14.11 11.97 -7.58
N ASP A 32 -13.80 13.24 -7.87
CA ASP A 32 -12.61 13.63 -8.65
C ASP A 32 -11.28 13.32 -7.92
N ARG A 33 -11.34 13.09 -6.61
CA ARG A 33 -10.16 12.81 -5.78
C ARG A 33 -9.61 11.40 -5.96
N LEU A 34 -10.46 10.41 -6.24
CA LEU A 34 -10.01 9.03 -6.46
C LEU A 34 -9.15 8.92 -7.72
N THR A 35 -9.52 9.64 -8.78
CA THR A 35 -8.72 9.70 -10.02
C THR A 35 -7.35 10.30 -9.76
N LEU A 36 -7.30 11.50 -9.16
CA LEU A 36 -6.02 12.16 -8.88
C LEU A 36 -5.17 11.36 -7.88
N PHE A 37 -5.81 10.70 -6.91
CA PHE A 37 -5.13 9.82 -5.97
C PHE A 37 -4.50 8.61 -6.68
N ALA A 38 -5.22 7.96 -7.60
CA ALA A 38 -4.69 6.84 -8.38
C ALA A 38 -3.53 7.28 -9.29
N GLU A 39 -3.63 8.44 -9.94
CA GLU A 39 -2.55 9.02 -10.75
C GLU A 39 -1.29 9.32 -9.92
N ILE A 40 -1.46 9.83 -8.70
CA ILE A 40 -0.35 10.05 -7.77
C ILE A 40 0.29 8.72 -7.37
N CYS A 41 -0.52 7.69 -7.09
CA CYS A 41 -0.02 6.36 -6.78
C CYS A 41 0.83 5.81 -7.94
N ASP A 42 0.34 5.87 -9.16
CA ASP A 42 1.08 5.47 -10.37
C ASP A 42 2.39 6.26 -10.53
N ALA A 43 2.32 7.59 -10.42
CA ALA A 43 3.50 8.44 -10.54
C ALA A 43 4.53 8.24 -9.41
N LEU A 44 4.15 7.66 -8.28
CA LEU A 44 5.06 7.39 -7.17
C LEU A 44 5.41 5.91 -7.02
N ASP A 45 4.96 5.05 -7.94
CA ASP A 45 5.09 3.60 -7.86
C ASP A 45 4.52 3.02 -6.57
N LEU A 46 3.34 3.52 -6.16
CA LEU A 46 2.60 3.10 -4.98
C LEU A 46 1.41 2.23 -5.38
N VAL A 47 1.18 1.16 -4.64
CA VAL A 47 0.01 0.29 -4.81
C VAL A 47 -1.06 0.65 -3.78
N PRO A 48 -2.21 1.24 -4.17
CA PRO A 48 -3.28 1.52 -3.21
C PRO A 48 -4.02 0.23 -2.84
N LEU A 49 -4.15 -0.03 -1.53
CA LEU A 49 -4.92 -1.15 -1.01
C LEU A 49 -6.26 -0.66 -0.46
N LEU A 50 -7.36 -1.19 -0.99
CA LEU A 50 -8.70 -0.94 -0.49
C LEU A 50 -9.02 -1.90 0.65
N VAL A 51 -9.53 -1.36 1.75
CA VAL A 51 -9.87 -2.15 2.94
C VAL A 51 -11.35 -2.01 3.27
N PRO A 52 -12.03 -3.09 3.71
CA PRO A 52 -13.38 -3.00 4.20
C PRO A 52 -13.49 -1.95 5.33
N ARG A 53 -14.52 -1.10 5.27
CA ARG A 53 -14.67 0.00 6.23
C ARG A 53 -14.75 -0.47 7.68
N SER A 54 -15.32 -1.66 7.90
CA SER A 54 -15.41 -2.34 9.21
C SER A 54 -14.04 -2.72 9.78
N GLN A 55 -13.04 -2.94 8.92
CA GLN A 55 -11.68 -3.33 9.31
C GLN A 55 -10.70 -2.16 9.34
N ALA A 56 -11.12 -0.97 8.88
CA ALA A 56 -10.24 0.18 8.72
C ALA A 56 -9.53 0.62 10.02
N SER A 57 -10.17 0.50 11.18
CA SER A 57 -9.53 0.80 12.47
C SER A 57 -8.44 -0.22 12.81
N ALA A 58 -8.78 -1.51 12.72
CA ALA A 58 -7.84 -2.59 13.04
C ALA A 58 -6.58 -2.56 12.16
N ILE A 59 -6.77 -2.27 10.87
CA ILE A 59 -5.64 -2.13 9.93
C ILE A 59 -4.83 -0.87 10.23
N ARG A 60 -5.47 0.25 10.58
CA ARG A 60 -4.76 1.46 10.99
C ARG A 60 -3.88 1.20 12.22
N ASP A 61 -4.43 0.55 13.23
CA ASP A 61 -3.72 0.23 14.47
C ASP A 61 -2.53 -0.69 14.20
N GLN A 62 -2.68 -1.68 13.30
CA GLN A 62 -1.60 -2.54 12.84
C GLN A 62 -0.51 -1.73 12.10
N VAL A 63 -0.86 -0.88 11.14
CA VAL A 63 0.11 -0.09 10.38
C VAL A 63 0.85 0.92 11.27
N GLU A 64 0.14 1.59 12.18
CA GLU A 64 0.73 2.54 13.13
C GLU A 64 1.59 1.83 14.19
N GLY A 65 1.19 0.64 14.62
CA GLY A 65 1.98 -0.23 15.51
C GLY A 65 3.20 -0.84 14.85
N THR A 66 3.18 -1.05 13.53
CA THR A 66 4.31 -1.56 12.75
C THR A 66 5.27 -0.44 12.31
N ARG A 67 5.45 0.63 13.09
CA ARG A 67 6.44 1.71 12.82
C ARG A 67 7.92 1.26 12.83
N SER A 68 8.17 -0.04 12.70
CA SER A 68 9.46 -0.68 12.49
C SER A 68 9.49 -1.56 11.24
N ILE A 69 8.69 -1.27 10.19
CA ILE A 69 8.93 -1.88 8.88
C ILE A 69 10.20 -1.24 8.32
N ASP A 70 11.31 -1.93 8.48
CA ASP A 70 12.55 -1.64 7.78
C ASP A 70 12.31 -1.95 6.30
N PHE A 71 12.06 -0.92 5.49
CA PHE A 71 11.75 -1.06 4.05
C PHE A 71 12.88 -1.72 3.23
N ASN A 72 14.02 -2.00 3.87
CA ASN A 72 15.15 -2.73 3.30
C ASN A 72 15.08 -4.25 3.49
N GLN A 73 14.08 -4.79 4.20
CA GLN A 73 13.92 -6.24 4.29
C GLN A 73 13.08 -6.77 3.13
N PRO A 74 13.61 -7.71 2.32
CA PRO A 74 12.82 -8.35 1.27
C PRO A 74 11.64 -9.07 1.93
N VAL A 75 10.43 -8.72 1.51
CA VAL A 75 9.18 -9.36 1.93
C VAL A 75 9.26 -10.83 1.54
N ARG A 76 9.39 -11.71 2.53
CA ARG A 76 9.33 -13.16 2.27
C ARG A 76 7.93 -13.51 1.81
N SER A 77 7.84 -14.18 0.66
CA SER A 77 6.59 -14.63 0.08
C SER A 77 5.98 -15.72 0.95
N THR A 78 4.70 -15.61 1.29
CA THR A 78 3.94 -16.67 1.98
C THR A 78 3.84 -17.96 1.18
N PHE A 79 4.20 -17.95 -0.10
CA PHE A 79 4.33 -19.16 -0.91
C PHE A 79 5.53 -20.03 -0.51
N ASP A 80 6.59 -19.47 0.10
CA ASP A 80 7.78 -20.24 0.51
C ASP A 80 7.54 -21.07 1.79
N GLU A 81 6.44 -20.84 2.52
CA GLU A 81 6.10 -21.57 3.75
C GLU A 81 5.15 -22.76 3.51
N LEU A 82 4.72 -23.02 2.26
CA LEU A 82 3.74 -24.05 1.93
C LEU A 82 4.30 -25.30 1.24
N PHE A 83 5.62 -25.37 1.02
CA PHE A 83 6.24 -26.58 0.50
C PHE A 83 6.45 -27.58 1.65
N VAL A 84 5.40 -28.35 1.92
CA VAL A 84 5.49 -29.57 2.72
C VAL A 84 6.25 -30.60 1.90
N ASP A 85 7.44 -30.97 2.37
CA ASP A 85 8.24 -32.04 1.77
C ASP A 85 7.53 -33.37 2.06
N LEU A 86 6.79 -33.87 1.06
CA LEU A 86 6.23 -35.22 1.06
C LEU A 86 7.27 -36.17 0.46
N GLY A 87 8.40 -36.29 1.16
CA GLY A 87 9.40 -37.31 0.90
C GLY A 87 8.88 -38.66 1.39
N GLU A 88 8.71 -39.56 0.43
CA GLU A 88 8.09 -40.89 0.46
C GLU A 88 8.36 -41.74 1.71
N ASP A 89 7.27 -42.30 2.27
CA ASP A 89 7.28 -43.49 3.11
C ASP A 89 7.87 -44.66 2.31
N GLU A 90 9.10 -45.07 2.60
CA GLU A 90 9.58 -46.41 2.27
C GLU A 90 9.78 -47.22 3.56
N GLU A 91 8.92 -48.22 3.71
CA GLU A 91 8.97 -49.31 4.68
C GLU A 91 10.34 -50.00 4.66
N GLU A 92 10.94 -50.25 5.83
CA GLU A 92 11.80 -51.44 5.98
C GLU A 92 11.79 -51.96 7.42
N ASP A 93 11.19 -53.14 7.55
CA ASP A 93 11.23 -54.05 8.69
C ASP A 93 12.64 -54.20 9.29
N ARG A 94 12.76 -54.10 10.62
CA ARG A 94 13.59 -55.00 11.44
C ARG A 94 13.31 -54.93 12.94
#